data_AF-A0A1B8EPE5-F1
#
_entry.id   AF-A0A1B8EPE5-F1
#
_cell.length_a   1.000
_cell.length_b   1.000
_cell.length_c   1.000
_cell.angle_alpha   90.00
_cell.angle_beta   90.00
_cell.angle_gamma   90.00
#
_symmetry.space_group_name_H-M   'P 1'
#
loop_
_entity.id
_entity.type
_entity.pdbx_description
1 polymer ?
#
loop_
_entity_poly.entity_id
_entity_poly.type
_entity_poly.pdbx_seq_one_letter_code
_entity_poly.pdbx_strand_id
1 'polypeptide(L)'
;MKAVSVFTALILALFANVVYSAAISSSISSRDVNVTEAADLAEFGDVVAYALPDGRRKIDFYSNGVLDGSAIETENGATFFEADGTEVDLNEIDEVLSKRVSKWRLAIKFAKLIAKYGKKAWNYIYCVGTSAMWKCGDEYLGCSASGIPPWKCVEGIVCVSAAAKGC
;
A
#
# COMPACT_ATOMS: atom_id res chain seq x y z
N MET A 1 4.68 12.77 56.80
CA MET A 1 5.01 13.67 55.66
C MET A 1 6.28 13.20 54.96
N LYS A 2 6.21 12.16 54.11
CA LYS A 2 7.29 11.75 53.18
C LYS A 2 6.74 10.98 51.95
N ALA A 3 5.51 10.46 52.00
CA ALA A 3 4.91 9.71 50.90
C ALA A 3 4.22 10.55 49.81
N VAL A 4 3.97 11.86 50.06
CA VAL A 4 3.25 12.73 49.10
C VAL A 4 4.19 13.31 48.02
N SER A 5 5.51 13.29 48.26
CA SER A 5 6.48 13.92 47.35
C SER A 5 6.91 13.06 46.15
N VAL A 6 6.61 11.76 46.16
CA VAL A 6 7.03 10.83 45.09
C VAL A 6 6.02 10.82 43.94
N PHE A 7 4.73 11.01 44.23
CA PHE A 7 3.67 10.98 43.22
C PHE A 7 3.65 12.22 42.31
N THR A 8 4.04 13.40 42.81
CA THR A 8 4.10 14.62 42.00
C THR A 8 5.23 14.62 40.98
N ALA A 9 6.34 13.93 41.26
CA ALA A 9 7.45 13.80 40.31
C ALA A 9 7.11 12.85 39.14
N LEU A 10 6.30 11.81 39.40
CA LEU A 10 5.92 10.83 38.37
C LEU A 10 4.94 11.40 37.34
N ILE A 11 4.06 12.32 37.76
CA ILE A 11 3.03 12.92 36.89
C ILE A 11 3.66 13.95 35.94
N LEU A 12 4.66 14.72 36.38
CA LEU A 12 5.37 15.69 35.53
C LEU A 12 6.24 15.03 34.44
N ALA A 13 6.69 13.79 34.66
CA ALA A 13 7.44 13.03 33.65
C ALA A 13 6.55 12.46 32.52
N LEU A 14 5.24 12.29 32.77
CA LEU A 14 4.30 11.76 31.77
C LEU A 14 3.83 12.83 30.76
N PHE A 15 3.95 14.12 31.08
CA PHE A 15 3.54 15.22 30.18
C PHE A 15 4.68 15.83 29.35
N ALA A 16 5.93 15.41 29.55
CA ALA A 16 7.07 15.91 28.78
C ALA A 16 7.08 15.46 27.30
N ASN A 17 6.22 14.50 26.90
CA ASN A 17 6.14 14.01 25.52
C ASN A 17 5.01 14.67 24.68
N VAL A 18 4.35 15.72 25.19
CA VAL A 18 3.20 16.35 24.50
C VAL A 18 3.49 17.81 24.14
N VAL A 19 4.68 18.15 23.67
CA VAL A 19 4.90 19.37 22.88
C VAL A 19 6.14 19.15 22.02
N TYR A 20 5.98 18.79 20.74
CA TYR A 20 6.86 19.20 19.62
C TYR A 20 6.34 18.55 18.34
N SER A 21 5.50 19.27 17.61
CA SER A 21 5.36 19.18 16.14
C SER A 21 4.40 20.26 15.66
N ALA A 22 4.77 21.52 15.88
CA ALA A 22 4.27 22.64 15.09
C ALA A 22 5.50 23.38 14.56
N ALA A 23 5.46 23.73 13.28
CA ALA A 23 6.48 24.41 12.47
C ALA A 23 7.56 23.51 11.86
N ILE A 24 7.33 23.07 10.61
CA ILE A 24 8.32 23.27 9.54
C ILE A 24 7.56 23.69 8.28
N SER A 25 7.47 25.00 8.06
CA SER A 25 7.16 25.57 6.76
C SER A 25 8.45 25.57 5.92
N SER A 26 8.33 25.01 4.71
CA SER A 26 9.09 25.32 3.48
C SER A 26 10.62 25.48 3.60
N SER A 27 11.35 24.45 3.17
CA SER A 27 12.52 24.49 2.26
C SER A 27 13.65 23.56 2.70
N ILE A 28 13.55 22.25 2.46
CA ILE A 28 14.76 21.42 2.26
C ILE A 28 14.49 20.44 1.12
N SER A 29 15.14 20.74 0.01
CA SER A 29 15.32 19.88 -1.15
C SER A 29 16.32 18.77 -0.82
N SER A 30 16.01 17.57 -1.32
CA SER A 30 16.87 16.40 -1.45
C SER A 30 17.29 15.65 -0.17
N ARG A 31 16.94 14.36 -0.18
CA ARG A 31 17.55 13.26 0.57
C ARG A 31 17.51 13.36 2.10
N ASP A 32 16.51 12.69 2.67
CA ASP A 32 16.74 11.58 3.59
C ASP A 32 15.43 10.79 3.73
N VAL A 33 15.36 9.66 3.02
CA VAL A 33 14.32 8.65 3.23
C VAL A 33 14.57 8.07 4.61
N ASN A 34 13.84 8.57 5.60
CA ASN A 34 14.03 8.26 7.00
C ASN A 34 13.82 6.75 7.23
N VAL A 35 14.80 6.15 7.92
CA VAL A 35 15.06 4.72 8.12
C VAL A 35 13.90 3.94 8.76
N THR A 36 12.88 4.63 9.26
CA THR A 36 11.63 4.01 9.74
C THR A 36 10.72 3.48 8.62
N GLU A 37 10.76 4.03 7.39
CA GLU A 37 10.03 3.43 6.25
C GLU A 37 10.83 2.31 5.57
N ALA A 38 12.16 2.30 5.72
CA ALA A 38 13.02 1.25 5.16
C ALA A 38 12.87 -0.10 5.88
N ALA A 39 12.51 -0.10 7.16
CA ALA A 39 12.22 -1.34 7.90
C ALA A 39 10.93 -2.02 7.40
N ASP A 40 9.93 -1.23 6.99
CA ASP A 40 8.69 -1.70 6.37
C ASP A 40 8.88 -2.16 4.90
N LEU A 41 10.01 -1.82 4.26
CA LEU A 41 10.35 -2.30 2.92
C LEU A 41 11.09 -3.66 2.94
N ALA A 42 11.70 -4.04 4.06
CA ALA A 42 12.47 -5.28 4.15
C ALA A 42 11.59 -6.53 4.32
N GLU A 43 10.42 -6.41 4.95
CA GLU A 43 9.46 -7.52 5.10
C GLU A 43 8.53 -7.67 3.87
N PHE A 44 8.46 -6.64 3.02
CA PHE A 44 7.49 -6.54 1.91
C PHE A 44 8.11 -6.20 0.54
N GLY A 45 9.42 -6.46 0.35
CA GLY A 45 10.22 -6.05 -0.82
C GLY A 45 9.73 -6.50 -2.21
N ASP A 46 8.61 -7.21 -2.29
CA ASP A 46 7.95 -7.63 -3.52
C ASP A 46 6.95 -6.60 -4.07
N VAL A 47 6.55 -5.59 -3.29
CA VAL A 47 5.65 -4.52 -3.75
C VAL A 47 6.07 -3.17 -3.19
N VAL A 48 6.33 -2.21 -4.09
CA VAL A 48 6.82 -0.88 -3.72
C VAL A 48 5.89 0.18 -4.30
N ALA A 49 5.24 0.95 -3.43
CA ALA A 49 4.33 2.03 -3.81
C ALA A 49 4.98 3.40 -3.55
N TYR A 50 4.92 4.30 -4.54
CA TYR A 50 5.52 5.63 -4.46
C TYR A 50 4.83 6.64 -5.39
N ALA A 51 5.15 7.93 -5.22
CA ALA A 51 4.68 8.98 -6.11
C ALA A 51 5.71 9.27 -7.22
N LEU A 52 5.24 9.44 -8.44
CA LEU A 52 6.00 9.92 -9.59
C LEU A 52 6.22 11.45 -9.52
N PRO A 53 7.17 12.01 -10.29
CA PRO A 53 7.41 13.45 -10.33
C PRO A 53 6.21 14.29 -10.76
N ASP A 54 5.28 13.70 -11.53
CA ASP A 54 4.03 14.32 -11.97
C ASP A 54 2.90 14.23 -10.91
N GLY A 55 3.20 13.67 -9.73
CA GLY A 55 2.26 13.50 -8.62
C GLY A 55 1.39 12.25 -8.73
N ARG A 56 1.44 11.49 -9.83
CA ARG A 56 0.70 10.24 -9.96
C ARG A 56 1.35 9.15 -9.11
N ARG A 57 0.53 8.27 -8.56
CA ARG A 57 1.01 7.13 -7.78
C ARG A 57 1.41 5.97 -8.69
N LYS A 58 2.45 5.24 -8.31
CA LYS A 58 2.96 4.07 -9.02
C LYS A 58 3.25 2.95 -8.02
N ILE A 59 2.92 1.73 -8.43
CA ILE A 59 3.28 0.50 -7.72
C ILE A 59 4.19 -0.32 -8.62
N ASP A 60 5.37 -0.67 -8.13
CA ASP A 60 6.24 -1.66 -8.76
C ASP A 60 6.10 -3.00 -8.06
N PHE A 61 6.09 -4.07 -8.85
CA PHE A 61 5.91 -5.43 -8.37
C PHE A 61 7.15 -6.24 -8.72
N TYR A 62 7.73 -6.88 -7.71
CA TYR A 62 8.95 -7.64 -7.81
C TYR A 62 8.71 -9.10 -7.44
N SER A 63 9.45 -10.00 -8.10
CA SER A 63 9.60 -11.39 -7.69
C SER A 63 11.08 -11.68 -7.51
N ASN A 64 11.49 -12.02 -6.29
CA ASN A 64 12.90 -12.32 -5.96
C ASN A 64 13.86 -11.18 -6.36
N GLY A 65 13.44 -9.93 -6.17
CA GLY A 65 14.22 -8.74 -6.50
C GLY A 65 14.26 -8.36 -7.99
N VAL A 66 13.59 -9.11 -8.86
CA VAL A 66 13.42 -8.78 -10.28
C VAL A 66 12.07 -8.10 -10.49
N LEU A 67 12.05 -6.98 -11.23
CA LEU A 67 10.81 -6.29 -11.58
C LEU A 67 10.00 -7.18 -12.53
N ASP A 68 8.78 -7.54 -12.11
CA ASP A 68 7.83 -8.30 -12.93
C ASP A 68 6.94 -7.36 -13.76
N GLY A 69 6.68 -6.17 -13.23
CA GLY A 69 5.89 -5.14 -13.89
C GLY A 69 5.47 -4.03 -12.93
N SER A 70 4.63 -3.12 -13.41
CA SER A 70 4.20 -1.95 -12.65
C SER A 70 2.75 -1.54 -12.93
N ALA A 71 2.17 -0.76 -12.02
CA ALA A 71 0.88 -0.12 -12.19
C ALA A 71 1.03 1.38 -11.97
N ILE A 72 0.56 2.18 -12.93
CA ILE A 72 0.63 3.65 -12.89
C ILE A 72 -0.78 4.20 -12.82
N GLU A 73 -1.00 5.12 -11.88
CA GLU A 73 -2.27 5.79 -11.70
C GLU A 73 -2.75 6.52 -12.97
N THR A 74 -4.04 6.43 -13.20
CA THR A 74 -4.77 7.18 -14.22
C THR A 74 -6.02 7.83 -13.62
N GLU A 75 -6.74 8.63 -14.38
CA GLU A 75 -8.02 9.21 -13.93
C GLU A 75 -9.03 8.14 -13.55
N ASN A 76 -9.03 7.02 -14.27
CA ASN A 76 -10.00 5.94 -14.11
C ASN A 76 -9.53 4.84 -13.15
N GLY A 77 -8.30 4.87 -12.63
CA GLY A 77 -7.76 3.80 -11.81
C GLY A 77 -6.26 3.70 -11.99
N ALA A 78 -5.82 2.66 -12.71
CA ALA A 78 -4.43 2.47 -13.07
C ALA A 78 -4.30 1.71 -14.40
N THR A 79 -3.21 1.97 -15.10
CA THR A 79 -2.74 1.19 -16.25
C THR A 79 -1.59 0.29 -15.80
N PHE A 80 -1.55 -0.93 -16.33
CA PHE A 80 -0.56 -1.94 -15.95
C PHE A 80 0.44 -2.15 -17.07
N PHE A 81 1.69 -2.37 -16.68
CA PHE A 81 2.81 -2.54 -17.59
C PHE A 81 3.62 -3.76 -17.18
N GLU A 82 4.16 -4.47 -18.17
CA GLU A 82 5.18 -5.49 -17.97
C GLU A 82 6.52 -4.87 -17.59
N ALA A 83 7.49 -5.70 -17.22
CA ALA A 83 8.84 -5.27 -16.84
C ALA A 83 9.57 -4.49 -17.93
N ASP A 84 9.27 -4.74 -19.21
CA ASP A 84 9.86 -4.05 -20.37
C ASP A 84 9.12 -2.75 -20.74
N GLY A 85 8.04 -2.40 -20.00
CA GLY A 85 7.22 -1.22 -20.24
C GLY A 85 6.08 -1.43 -21.24
N THR A 86 5.87 -2.64 -21.75
CA THR A 86 4.71 -2.97 -22.58
C THR A 86 3.43 -2.86 -21.75
N GLU A 87 2.43 -2.13 -22.25
CA GLU A 87 1.12 -2.04 -21.60
C GLU A 87 0.40 -3.39 -21.65
N VAL A 88 -0.21 -3.77 -20.54
CA VAL A 88 -0.94 -5.02 -20.40
C VAL A 88 -2.41 -4.80 -20.76
N ASP A 89 -2.89 -5.45 -21.82
CA ASP A 89 -4.32 -5.50 -22.12
C ASP A 89 -5.04 -6.44 -21.13
N LEU A 90 -5.95 -5.87 -20.33
CA LEU A 90 -6.72 -6.60 -19.33
C LEU A 90 -7.77 -7.55 -19.94
N ASN A 91 -8.10 -7.40 -21.21
CA ASN A 91 -9.07 -8.25 -21.92
C ASN A 91 -8.46 -9.56 -22.42
N GLU A 92 -7.17 -9.58 -22.74
CA GLU A 92 -6.44 -10.77 -23.20
C GLU A 92 -5.81 -11.56 -22.04
N ILE A 93 -6.09 -11.12 -20.82
CA ILE A 93 -5.26 -11.44 -19.68
C ILE A 93 -5.48 -12.84 -19.11
N ASP A 94 -6.60 -13.50 -19.41
CA ASP A 94 -6.84 -14.87 -18.95
C ASP A 94 -5.90 -15.88 -19.62
N GLU A 95 -5.51 -15.63 -20.87
CA GLU A 95 -4.49 -16.43 -21.55
C GLU A 95 -3.08 -16.11 -21.00
N VAL A 96 -2.79 -14.83 -20.74
CA VAL A 96 -1.52 -14.37 -20.14
C VAL A 96 -1.34 -14.89 -18.70
N LEU A 97 -2.41 -14.91 -17.91
CA LEU A 97 -2.45 -15.42 -16.53
C LEU A 97 -2.16 -16.91 -16.45
N SER A 98 -2.64 -17.69 -17.43
CA SER A 98 -2.46 -19.15 -17.45
C SER A 98 -0.99 -19.57 -17.63
N LYS A 99 -0.19 -18.72 -18.29
CA LYS A 99 1.24 -18.96 -18.59
C LYS A 99 2.17 -18.43 -17.50
N ARG A 100 1.69 -17.60 -16.56
CA ARG A 100 2.52 -16.96 -15.52
C ARG A 100 2.32 -17.60 -14.15
N VAL A 101 3.41 -18.16 -13.62
CA VAL A 101 3.46 -18.83 -12.30
C VAL A 101 3.79 -17.83 -11.17
N SER A 102 4.14 -16.57 -11.48
CA SER A 102 4.70 -15.60 -10.52
C SER A 102 3.65 -14.80 -9.73
N LYS A 103 4.11 -14.04 -8.72
CA LYS A 103 3.31 -13.08 -7.95
C LYS A 103 2.67 -11.99 -8.82
N TRP A 104 3.17 -11.79 -10.04
CA TRP A 104 2.52 -10.99 -11.08
C TRP A 104 1.09 -11.45 -11.41
N ARG A 105 0.79 -12.75 -11.23
CA ARG A 105 -0.57 -13.28 -11.36
C ARG A 105 -1.53 -12.60 -10.40
N LEU A 106 -1.08 -12.29 -9.18
CA LEU A 106 -1.88 -11.55 -8.21
C LEU A 106 -2.07 -10.10 -8.65
N ALA A 107 -1.03 -9.48 -9.22
CA ALA A 107 -1.11 -8.12 -9.77
C ALA A 107 -2.14 -7.94 -10.84
N ILE A 108 -2.15 -8.86 -11.79
CA ILE A 108 -3.14 -8.88 -12.85
C ILE A 108 -4.56 -9.04 -12.29
N LYS A 109 -4.76 -9.88 -11.26
CA LYS A 109 -6.09 -10.01 -10.64
C LYS A 109 -6.53 -8.70 -9.97
N PHE A 110 -5.61 -7.99 -9.32
CA PHE A 110 -5.85 -6.64 -8.82
C PHE A 110 -6.11 -5.63 -9.93
N ALA A 111 -5.46 -5.78 -11.09
CA ALA A 111 -5.73 -4.97 -12.27
C ALA A 111 -7.19 -5.10 -12.71
N LYS A 112 -7.73 -6.32 -12.77
CA LYS A 112 -9.17 -6.54 -13.06
C LYS A 112 -10.06 -5.88 -12.02
N LEU A 113 -9.68 -5.95 -10.74
CA LEU A 113 -10.42 -5.30 -9.66
C LEU A 113 -10.44 -3.77 -9.81
N ILE A 114 -9.29 -3.17 -10.14
CA ILE A 114 -9.16 -1.73 -10.39
C ILE A 114 -9.90 -1.36 -11.68
N ALA A 115 -9.87 -2.17 -12.72
CA ALA A 115 -10.65 -1.93 -13.93
C ALA A 115 -12.16 -1.94 -13.64
N LYS A 116 -12.62 -2.83 -12.75
CA LYS A 116 -14.03 -2.95 -12.36
C LYS A 116 -14.52 -1.78 -11.50
N TYR A 117 -13.74 -1.37 -10.50
CA TYR A 117 -14.17 -0.36 -9.51
C TYR A 117 -13.46 1.00 -9.66
N GLY A 118 -12.60 1.10 -10.65
CA GLY A 118 -11.88 2.29 -11.07
C GLY A 118 -11.01 2.92 -9.99
N LYS A 119 -10.94 4.25 -10.05
CA LYS A 119 -10.21 5.12 -9.14
C LYS A 119 -10.51 4.86 -7.67
N LYS A 120 -11.74 4.46 -7.35
CA LYS A 120 -12.13 4.17 -5.97
C LYS A 120 -11.37 2.97 -5.40
N ALA A 121 -11.21 1.90 -6.18
CA ALA A 121 -10.39 0.76 -5.76
C ALA A 121 -8.91 1.15 -5.64
N TRP A 122 -8.38 1.91 -6.60
CA TRP A 122 -7.01 2.41 -6.53
C TRP A 122 -6.74 3.23 -5.26
N ASN A 123 -7.64 4.17 -4.94
CA ASN A 123 -7.56 4.98 -3.73
C ASN A 123 -7.62 4.12 -2.47
N TYR A 124 -8.50 3.12 -2.45
CA TYR A 124 -8.64 2.22 -1.32
C TYR A 124 -7.35 1.42 -1.07
N ILE A 125 -6.74 0.85 -2.12
CA ILE A 125 -5.48 0.09 -2.02
C ILE A 125 -4.37 0.94 -1.38
N TYR A 126 -4.22 2.18 -1.83
CA TYR A 126 -3.24 3.10 -1.26
C TYR A 126 -3.56 3.52 0.15
N CYS A 127 -4.85 3.70 0.45
CA CYS A 127 -5.27 4.06 1.78
C CYS A 127 -4.84 2.97 2.76
N VAL A 128 -5.30 1.73 2.56
CA VAL A 128 -5.10 0.65 3.54
C VAL A 128 -3.64 0.20 3.65
N GLY A 129 -2.82 0.61 2.67
CA GLY A 129 -1.43 0.22 2.53
C GLY A 129 -1.28 -0.85 1.46
N THR A 130 -0.58 -0.52 0.38
CA THR A 130 -0.42 -1.39 -0.79
C THR A 130 0.17 -2.76 -0.43
N SER A 131 1.19 -2.79 0.43
CA SER A 131 1.83 -4.04 0.86
C SER A 131 0.89 -4.93 1.68
N ALA A 132 0.10 -4.34 2.58
CA ALA A 132 -0.89 -5.07 3.37
C ALA A 132 -2.02 -5.61 2.48
N MET A 133 -2.54 -4.77 1.57
CA MET A 133 -3.53 -5.18 0.58
C MET A 133 -3.04 -6.37 -0.27
N TRP A 134 -1.75 -6.35 -0.64
CA TRP A 134 -1.16 -7.41 -1.43
C TRP A 134 -1.04 -8.73 -0.69
N LYS A 135 -0.62 -8.67 0.58
CA LYS A 135 -0.52 -9.85 1.46
C LYS A 135 -1.88 -10.52 1.66
N CYS A 136 -2.93 -9.71 1.81
CA CYS A 136 -4.32 -10.15 1.96
C CYS A 136 -5.08 -10.22 0.62
N GLY A 137 -4.34 -10.39 -0.48
CA GLY A 137 -4.90 -10.25 -1.81
C GLY A 137 -5.96 -11.29 -2.13
N ASP A 138 -5.77 -12.53 -1.67
CA ASP A 138 -6.70 -13.62 -1.98
C ASP A 138 -8.08 -13.41 -1.34
N GLU A 139 -8.16 -12.86 -0.12
CA GLU A 139 -9.42 -12.53 0.56
C GLU A 139 -10.21 -11.47 -0.24
N TYR A 140 -9.54 -10.38 -0.65
CA TYR A 140 -10.19 -9.33 -1.43
C TYR A 140 -10.64 -9.81 -2.81
N LEU A 141 -9.85 -10.68 -3.44
CA LEU A 141 -10.18 -11.23 -4.75
C LEU A 141 -11.35 -12.21 -4.65
N GLY A 142 -11.43 -13.01 -3.57
CA GLY A 142 -12.59 -13.85 -3.27
C GLY A 142 -13.87 -13.03 -3.17
N CYS A 143 -13.86 -11.98 -2.35
CA CYS A 143 -14.98 -11.03 -2.25
C CYS A 143 -15.37 -10.42 -3.60
N SER A 144 -14.38 -9.95 -4.37
CA SER A 144 -14.60 -9.32 -5.67
C SER A 144 -15.24 -10.28 -6.68
N ALA A 145 -14.86 -11.56 -6.65
CA ALA A 145 -15.46 -12.62 -7.46
C ALA A 145 -16.95 -12.82 -7.12
N SER A 146 -17.33 -12.62 -5.86
CA SER A 146 -18.74 -12.59 -5.40
C SER A 146 -19.43 -11.23 -5.62
N GLY A 147 -18.79 -10.28 -6.30
CA GLY A 147 -19.35 -8.95 -6.55
C GLY A 147 -19.29 -7.99 -5.37
N ILE A 148 -18.59 -8.35 -4.30
CA ILE A 148 -18.40 -7.50 -3.12
C ILE A 148 -17.17 -6.61 -3.38
N PRO A 149 -17.31 -5.27 -3.30
CA PRO A 149 -16.18 -4.38 -3.49
C PRO A 149 -15.19 -4.44 -2.30
N PRO A 150 -13.91 -4.07 -2.50
CA PRO A 150 -12.88 -4.17 -1.46
C PRO A 150 -13.25 -3.53 -0.12
N TRP A 151 -13.82 -2.32 -0.13
CA TRP A 151 -14.21 -1.58 1.07
C TRP A 151 -15.43 -2.16 1.81
N LYS A 152 -16.00 -3.27 1.32
CA LYS A 152 -17.06 -4.04 1.99
C LYS A 152 -16.66 -5.49 2.25
N CYS A 153 -15.46 -5.91 1.86
CA CYS A 153 -14.97 -7.26 2.03
C CYS A 153 -14.49 -7.46 3.48
N VAL A 154 -15.30 -8.10 4.31
CA VAL A 154 -15.00 -8.24 5.74
C VAL A 154 -13.73 -9.07 5.95
N GLU A 155 -13.57 -10.15 5.20
CA GLU A 155 -12.42 -11.04 5.26
C GLU A 155 -11.12 -10.28 4.93
N GLY A 156 -11.14 -9.51 3.85
CA GLY A 156 -9.99 -8.69 3.45
C GLY A 156 -9.70 -7.58 4.46
N ILE A 157 -10.73 -6.89 4.96
CA ILE A 157 -10.59 -5.86 5.99
C ILE A 157 -10.00 -6.43 7.28
N VAL A 158 -10.47 -7.59 7.74
CA VAL A 158 -9.94 -8.27 8.92
C VAL A 158 -8.47 -8.67 8.69
N CYS A 159 -8.14 -9.23 7.53
CA CYS A 159 -6.76 -9.57 7.20
C CYS A 159 -5.85 -8.33 7.21
N VAL A 160 -6.25 -7.24 6.55
CA VAL A 160 -5.44 -6.02 6.49
C VAL A 160 -5.40 -5.28 7.81
N SER A 161 -6.41 -5.37 8.66
CA SER A 161 -6.44 -4.64 9.95
C SER A 161 -5.31 -5.02 10.91
N ALA A 162 -4.61 -6.14 10.70
CA ALA A 162 -3.37 -6.47 11.40
C ALA A 162 -2.12 -5.69 10.90
N ALA A 163 -2.21 -5.07 9.72
CA ALA A 163 -1.11 -4.41 8.99
C ALA A 163 -1.50 -3.05 8.36
N ALA A 164 -2.73 -2.57 8.58
CA ALA A 164 -3.27 -1.40 7.90
C ALA A 164 -2.70 -0.09 8.44
N LYS A 165 -2.38 0.83 7.54
CA LYS A 165 -2.32 2.26 7.87
C LYS A 165 -3.77 2.76 7.86
N GLY A 166 -4.25 3.34 8.96
CA GLY A 166 -5.67 3.64 9.16
C GLY A 166 -6.32 4.40 7.99
N CYS A 167 -7.54 3.97 7.65
CA CYS A 167 -8.48 4.48 6.65
C CYS A 167 -9.88 4.50 7.25
#